data_AF-A0A9Q1C6J5-F1
#
_entry.id   AF-A0A9Q1C6J5-F1
#
_cell.length_a   1.000
_cell.length_b   1.000
_cell.length_c   1.000
_cell.angle_alpha   90.00
_cell.angle_beta   90.00
_cell.angle_gamma   90.00
#
_symmetry.space_group_name_H-M   'P 1'
#
loop_
_entity.id
_entity.type
_entity.pdbx_description
1 polymer ?
#
loop_
_entity_poly.entity_id
_entity_poly.type
_entity_poly.pdbx_seq_one_letter_code
_entity_poly.pdbx_strand_id
1 'polypeptide(L)'
;MADGDARKINRDLMVTALETTWAPTPEKIKQTTPGYKIIEKLPSPRVTSTHIPEPFCPPQWFTKKAKIIYFVRNPKNVMVSSYSCLNSVLDPRLRSWDAFFEYFCGDHG
;
A
#
# COMPACT_ATOMS: atom_id res chain seq x y z
N MET A 1 -7.21 -21.16 -12.43
CA MET A 1 -7.16 -19.69 -12.23
C MET A 1 -8.52 -19.15 -12.64
N ALA A 2 -9.20 -18.35 -11.82
CA ALA A 2 -10.46 -17.73 -12.25
C ALA A 2 -10.14 -16.79 -13.42
N ASP A 3 -10.98 -16.80 -14.45
CA ASP A 3 -10.77 -16.15 -15.75
C ASP A 3 -10.86 -14.60 -15.70
N GLY A 4 -10.35 -13.98 -14.64
CA GLY A 4 -10.50 -12.56 -14.36
C GLY A 4 -11.91 -12.13 -13.95
N ASP A 5 -12.81 -13.07 -13.63
CA ASP A 5 -14.18 -12.75 -13.22
C ASP A 5 -14.20 -11.99 -11.88
N ALA A 6 -14.43 -10.68 -11.96
CA ALA A 6 -14.42 -9.76 -10.83
C ALA A 6 -15.49 -10.05 -9.77
N ARG A 7 -16.50 -10.89 -10.07
CA ARG A 7 -17.54 -11.32 -9.13
C ARG A 7 -17.07 -12.41 -8.19
N LYS A 8 -16.01 -13.14 -8.56
CA LYS A 8 -15.43 -14.23 -7.75
C LYS A 8 -14.36 -13.75 -6.78
N ILE A 9 -14.09 -12.44 -6.76
CA ILE A 9 -13.06 -11.82 -5.93
C ILE A 9 -13.69 -11.41 -4.61
N ASN A 10 -13.17 -11.92 -3.49
CA ASN A 10 -13.52 -11.38 -2.17
C ASN A 10 -12.93 -9.96 -2.06
N ARG A 11 -13.80 -8.96 -1.84
CA ARG A 11 -13.42 -7.54 -1.74
C ARG A 11 -13.34 -7.03 -0.30
N ASP A 12 -13.76 -7.83 0.67
CA ASP A 12 -13.85 -7.44 2.08
C ASP A 12 -12.48 -7.05 2.64
N LEU A 13 -11.41 -7.61 2.06
CA LEU A 13 -10.03 -7.42 2.51
C LEU A 13 -9.17 -6.66 1.49
N MET A 14 -9.77 -6.02 0.48
CA MET A 14 -9.06 -5.30 -0.59
C MET A 14 -8.27 -4.08 -0.07
N VAL A 15 -8.64 -3.54 1.08
CA VAL A 15 -7.93 -2.45 1.79
C VAL A 15 -6.66 -2.92 2.52
N THR A 16 -6.40 -4.22 2.58
CA THR A 16 -5.19 -4.75 3.23
C THR A 16 -4.02 -4.64 2.28
N ALA A 17 -3.10 -3.71 2.55
CA ALA A 17 -1.83 -3.61 1.84
C ALA A 17 -0.81 -4.62 2.40
N LEU A 18 0.09 -5.13 1.56
CA LEU A 18 1.09 -6.13 1.96
C LEU A 18 2.02 -5.61 3.04
N GLU A 19 2.45 -4.35 2.88
CA GLU A 19 3.44 -3.66 3.69
C GLU A 19 2.88 -3.01 4.97
N THR A 20 1.56 -2.96 5.13
CA THR A 20 0.93 -2.17 6.20
C THR A 20 0.28 -3.07 7.24
N THR A 21 0.48 -2.73 8.52
CA THR A 21 -0.29 -3.29 9.64
C THR A 21 -1.19 -2.20 10.20
N TRP A 22 -2.50 -2.35 10.06
CA TRP A 22 -3.47 -1.36 10.54
C TRP A 22 -3.96 -1.72 11.95
N ALA A 23 -3.51 -0.95 12.94
CA ALA A 23 -3.99 -1.08 14.31
C ALA A 23 -4.83 0.16 14.68
N PRO A 24 -5.93 -0.01 15.44
CA PRO A 24 -6.77 1.12 15.86
C PRO A 24 -6.06 2.05 16.85
N THR A 25 -5.07 1.53 17.59
CA THR A 25 -4.22 2.32 18.48
C THR A 25 -2.78 1.78 18.46
N PRO A 26 -1.76 2.61 18.79
CA PRO A 26 -0.36 2.18 18.80
C PRO A 26 -0.07 0.98 19.71
N GLU A 27 -0.75 0.87 20.86
CA GLU A 27 -0.54 -0.20 21.85
C GLU A 27 -0.93 -1.57 21.29
N LYS A 28 -1.89 -1.58 20.36
CA LYS A 28 -2.44 -2.80 19.75
C LYS A 28 -1.67 -3.27 18.52
N ILE A 29 -0.64 -2.56 18.08
CA ILE A 29 0.18 -2.96 16.90
C ILE A 29 0.70 -4.38 17.07
N LYS A 30 1.25 -4.73 18.24
CA LYS A 30 1.81 -6.08 18.51
C LYS A 30 0.76 -7.20 18.49
N GLN A 31 -0.50 -6.86 18.72
CA GLN A 31 -1.62 -7.80 18.76
C GLN A 31 -2.37 -7.87 17.41
N THR A 32 -2.06 -6.96 16.49
CA THR A 32 -2.68 -6.87 15.19
C THR A 32 -2.02 -7.87 14.24
N THR A 33 -2.83 -8.56 13.42
CA THR A 33 -2.28 -9.45 12.39
C THR A 33 -1.70 -8.61 11.25
N PRO A 34 -0.41 -8.78 10.88
CA PRO A 34 0.17 -8.07 9.75
C PRO A 34 -0.52 -8.39 8.41
N GLY A 35 -0.57 -7.42 7.50
CA GLY A 35 -1.25 -7.54 6.21
C GLY A 35 -0.84 -8.78 5.41
N TYR A 36 0.46 -9.09 5.34
CA TYR A 36 0.95 -10.27 4.63
C TYR A 36 0.38 -11.61 5.17
N LYS A 37 0.16 -11.73 6.49
CA LYS A 37 -0.44 -12.94 7.09
C LYS A 37 -1.95 -13.04 6.81
N ILE A 38 -2.62 -11.91 6.63
CA ILE A 38 -4.03 -11.87 6.20
C ILE A 38 -4.11 -12.35 4.74
N ILE A 39 -3.27 -11.79 3.86
CA ILE A 39 -3.23 -12.12 2.43
C ILE A 39 -2.86 -13.58 2.16
N GLU A 40 -1.99 -14.16 2.98
CA GLU A 40 -1.62 -15.58 2.91
C GLU A 40 -2.84 -16.51 3.06
N LYS A 41 -3.78 -16.16 3.94
CA LYS A 41 -4.98 -16.96 4.23
C LYS A 41 -6.13 -16.76 3.24
N LEU A 42 -6.03 -15.76 2.36
CA LEU A 42 -7.09 -15.47 1.39
C LEU A 42 -7.21 -16.57 0.32
N PRO A 43 -8.41 -17.04 -0.02
CA PRO A 43 -8.62 -17.96 -1.12
C PRO A 43 -8.30 -17.29 -2.46
N SER A 44 -7.90 -18.08 -3.46
CA SER A 44 -7.75 -17.58 -4.83
C SER A 44 -9.12 -17.44 -5.53
N PRO A 45 -9.32 -16.45 -6.42
CA PRO A 45 -8.38 -15.41 -6.86
C PRO A 45 -8.22 -14.27 -5.82
N ARG A 46 -7.00 -13.73 -5.71
CA ARG A 46 -6.67 -12.63 -4.79
C ARG A 46 -6.41 -11.33 -5.54
N VAL A 47 -6.86 -10.22 -4.96
CA VAL A 47 -6.49 -8.86 -5.39
C VAL A 47 -5.86 -8.17 -4.20
N THR A 48 -4.65 -7.68 -4.39
CA THR A 48 -3.86 -6.98 -3.37
C THR A 48 -3.32 -5.68 -3.94
N SER A 49 -3.27 -4.64 -3.12
CA SER A 49 -2.57 -3.39 -3.44
C SER A 49 -1.27 -3.31 -2.63
N THR A 50 -0.28 -2.63 -3.18
CA THR A 50 0.99 -2.38 -2.52
C THR A 50 1.65 -1.13 -3.07
N HIS A 51 2.46 -0.48 -2.25
CA HIS A 51 3.35 0.61 -2.64
C HIS A 51 4.83 0.18 -2.68
N ILE A 52 5.13 -1.12 -2.48
CA ILE A 52 6.52 -1.57 -2.44
C ILE A 52 7.17 -1.48 -3.83
N PRO A 53 8.44 -1.04 -3.91
CA PRO A 53 9.22 -1.12 -5.13
C PRO A 53 9.46 -2.56 -5.59
N GLU A 54 9.68 -2.74 -6.90
CA GLU A 54 9.91 -4.04 -7.55
C GLU A 54 10.92 -4.95 -6.82
N PRO A 55 12.10 -4.45 -6.37
CA PRO A 55 13.10 -5.31 -5.72
C PRO A 55 12.62 -5.95 -4.40
N PHE A 56 11.58 -5.39 -3.78
CA PHE A 56 11.01 -5.89 -2.52
C PHE A 56 9.74 -6.73 -2.74
N CYS A 57 9.30 -6.89 -3.99
CA CYS A 57 8.14 -7.70 -4.33
C CYS A 57 8.40 -9.20 -4.08
N PRO A 58 7.38 -9.98 -3.68
CA PRO A 58 7.48 -11.43 -3.61
C PRO A 58 7.92 -12.04 -4.96
N PRO A 59 8.99 -12.87 -4.99
CA PRO A 59 9.48 -13.48 -6.24
C PRO A 59 8.42 -14.33 -6.97
N GLN A 60 7.42 -14.81 -6.23
CA GLN A 60 6.30 -15.58 -6.77
C GLN A 60 5.44 -14.75 -7.74
N TRP A 61 5.44 -13.42 -7.65
CA TRP A 61 4.67 -12.57 -8.56
C TRP A 61 5.17 -12.71 -10.00
N PHE A 62 6.48 -12.74 -10.17
CA PHE A 62 7.13 -12.87 -11.49
C PHE A 62 7.16 -14.32 -11.98
N THR A 63 7.30 -15.30 -11.08
CA THR A 63 7.42 -16.73 -11.46
C THR A 63 6.09 -17.46 -11.64
N LYS A 64 5.02 -17.05 -10.95
CA LYS A 64 3.70 -17.71 -10.99
C LYS A 64 2.68 -17.02 -11.90
N LYS A 65 3.14 -16.17 -12.82
CA LYS A 65 2.31 -15.44 -13.79
C LYS A 65 1.19 -14.62 -13.13
N ALA A 66 1.50 -13.93 -12.03
CA ALA A 66 0.55 -12.98 -11.45
C ALA A 66 0.29 -11.83 -12.45
N LYS A 67 -0.93 -11.29 -12.48
CA LYS A 67 -1.27 -10.10 -13.26
C LYS A 67 -0.97 -8.86 -12.41
N ILE A 68 -0.06 -8.01 -12.86
CA ILE A 68 0.36 -6.79 -12.15
C ILE A 68 -0.19 -5.57 -12.89
N ILE A 69 -0.87 -4.68 -12.16
CA ILE A 69 -1.38 -3.42 -12.68
C ILE A 69 -0.65 -2.31 -11.91
N TYR A 70 0.16 -1.53 -12.63
CA TYR A 70 0.92 -0.43 -12.06
C TYR A 70 0.18 0.90 -12.28
N PHE A 71 -0.03 1.66 -11.20
CA PHE A 71 -0.70 2.95 -11.24
C PHE A 71 0.33 4.07 -11.12
N VAL A 72 0.34 4.96 -12.10
CA VAL A 72 1.12 6.22 -12.06
C VAL A 72 0.20 7.41 -12.16
N ARG A 73 0.58 8.49 -11.48
CA ARG A 73 -0.12 9.77 -11.51
C ARG A 73 0.91 10.88 -11.62
N ASN A 74 0.52 12.02 -12.20
CA ASN A 74 1.37 13.20 -12.24
C ASN A 74 1.90 13.50 -10.82
N PRO A 75 3.23 13.60 -10.63
CA PRO A 75 3.84 13.73 -9.30
C PRO A 75 3.37 14.99 -8.55
N LYS A 76 3.03 16.07 -9.28
CA LYS A 76 2.47 17.29 -8.67
C LYS A 76 1.11 17.02 -8.01
N ASN A 77 0.29 16.18 -8.64
CA ASN A 77 -1.01 15.78 -8.08
C ASN A 77 -0.86 14.76 -6.95
N VAL A 78 0.14 13.87 -7.03
CA VAL A 78 0.46 12.94 -5.95
C VAL A 78 0.88 13.71 -4.70
N MET A 79 1.78 14.68 -4.83
CA MET A 79 2.26 15.51 -3.72
C MET A 79 1.10 16.19 -2.96
N VAL A 80 0.22 16.91 -3.67
CA VAL A 80 -0.94 17.58 -3.06
C VAL A 80 -1.86 16.56 -2.36
N SER A 81 -2.12 15.43 -3.01
CA SER A 81 -2.95 14.36 -2.46
C SER A 81 -2.34 13.74 -1.21
N SER A 82 -1.02 13.48 -1.21
CA SER A 82 -0.28 12.90 -0.09
C SER A 82 -0.25 13.85 1.10
N TYR A 83 0.00 15.15 0.87
CA TYR A 83 -0.07 16.16 1.92
C TYR A 83 -1.45 16.18 2.58
N SER A 84 -2.51 16.25 1.79
CA SER A 84 -3.88 16.29 2.33
C SER A 84 -4.28 14.98 3.04
N CYS A 85 -3.87 13.83 2.52
CA CYS A 85 -4.26 12.52 3.06
C CYS A 85 -3.48 12.15 4.33
N LEU A 86 -2.19 12.50 4.38
CA LEU A 86 -1.29 12.06 5.43
C LEU A 86 -1.07 13.12 6.51
N ASN A 87 -1.55 14.36 6.35
CA ASN A 87 -1.22 15.47 7.27
C ASN A 87 -1.40 15.14 8.77
N SER A 88 -2.44 14.38 9.12
CA SER A 88 -2.72 13.99 10.51
C SER A 88 -1.73 12.96 11.07
N VAL A 89 -1.10 12.17 10.20
CA VAL A 89 -0.15 11.10 10.56
C VAL A 89 1.30 11.44 10.22
N LEU A 90 1.54 12.52 9.46
CA LEU A 90 2.88 13.02 9.18
C LEU A 90 3.56 13.48 10.48
N ASP A 91 4.89 13.32 10.48
CA ASP A 91 5.77 13.93 11.46
C ASP A 91 5.43 15.43 11.59
N PRO A 92 5.25 15.97 12.81
CA PRO A 92 4.92 17.37 13.01
C PRO A 92 5.82 18.35 12.23
N ARG A 93 7.09 17.99 12.00
CA ARG A 93 8.07 18.79 11.23
C ARG A 93 7.72 18.91 9.74
N LEU A 94 6.91 18.00 9.20
CA LEU A 94 6.49 17.93 7.80
C LEU A 94 5.07 18.45 7.57
N ARG A 95 4.41 19.03 8.57
CA ARG A 95 3.01 19.47 8.48
C ARG A 95 2.83 20.86 7.88
N SER A 96 3.91 21.61 7.64
CA SER A 96 3.84 22.80 6.80
C SER A 96 3.99 22.39 5.33
N TRP A 97 3.32 23.13 4.45
CA TRP A 97 3.38 22.85 3.02
C TRP A 97 4.81 22.92 2.49
N ASP A 98 5.58 23.94 2.88
CA ASP A 98 6.94 24.13 2.40
C ASP A 98 7.87 23.00 2.86
N ALA A 99 7.77 22.57 4.13
CA ALA A 99 8.58 21.46 4.63
C ALA A 99 8.20 20.12 3.95
N PHE A 100 6.91 19.90 3.71
CA PHE A 100 6.45 18.73 2.96
C PHE A 100 6.90 18.77 1.51
N PHE A 101 6.87 19.93 0.86
CA PHE A 101 7.32 20.12 -0.53
C PHE A 101 8.80 19.79 -0.66
N GLU A 102 9.64 20.38 0.20
CA GLU A 102 11.08 20.10 0.22
C GLU A 102 11.36 18.64 0.53
N TYR A 103 10.63 18.05 1.48
CA TYR A 103 10.72 16.61 1.74
C TYR A 103 10.30 15.79 0.52
N PHE A 104 9.17 16.07 -0.12
CA PHE A 104 8.69 15.28 -1.25
C PHE A 104 9.62 15.35 -2.47
N CYS A 105 10.23 16.51 -2.70
CA CYS A 105 11.17 16.73 -3.82
C CYS A 105 12.61 16.37 -3.49
N GLY A 106 12.96 16.22 -2.21
CA GLY A 106 14.27 15.79 -1.75
C GLY A 106 14.60 14.37 -2.22
N ASP A 107 15.89 14.11 -2.41
CA ASP A 107 16.39 12.76 -2.67
C ASP A 107 16.52 11.98 -1.34
N HIS A 108 15.94 10.78 -1.29
CA HIS A 108 15.87 9.97 -0.07
C HIS A 108 16.50 8.58 -0.21
N GLY A 109 17.11 8.24 -1.35
CA GLY A 109 17.79 6.97 -1.58
C GLY A 109 16.85 5.78 -1.80
#